data_AF-A0A746CQJ8-F1
#
_entry.id   AF-A0A746CQJ8-F1
#
_cell.length_a   1.000
_cell.length_b   1.000
_cell.length_c   1.000
_cell.angle_alpha   90.00
_cell.angle_beta   90.00
_cell.angle_gamma   90.00
#
_symmetry.space_group_name_H-M   'P 1'
#
loop_
_entity.id
_entity.type
_entity.pdbx_description
1 polymer ?
#
loop_
_entity_poly.entity_id
_entity_poly.type
_entity_poly.pdbx_seq_one_letter_code
_entity_poly.pdbx_strand_id
1 'polypeptide(L)' 'MLDNTRLRIAIQKSGRLSDDSRELLARCGIK' A
#
# COMPACT_ATOMS: atom_id res chain seq x y z
N MET A 1 -6.28 -11.60 -19.77
CA MET A 1 -5.27 -11.09 -18.85
C MET A 1 -5.70 -9.70 -18.45
N LEU A 2 -5.92 -9.42 -17.16
CA LEU A 2 -6.32 -8.08 -16.71
C LEU A 2 -5.20 -7.10 -17.08
N ASP A 3 -5.52 -6.05 -17.84
CA ASP A 3 -4.57 -4.99 -18.20
C ASP A 3 -3.93 -4.43 -16.93
N ASN A 4 -2.67 -4.83 -16.71
CA ASN A 4 -1.88 -4.62 -15.50
C ASN A 4 -1.17 -3.27 -15.48
N THR A 5 -1.84 -2.24 -15.98
CA THR A 5 -1.24 -0.90 -16.14
C THR A 5 -1.20 -0.11 -14.84
N ARG A 6 -1.91 -0.57 -13.79
CA ARG A 6 -1.90 0.05 -12.47
C ARG A 6 -0.70 -0.39 -11.64
N LEU A 7 -0.13 0.56 -10.91
CA LEU A 7 0.88 0.27 -9.89
C LEU A 7 0.29 -0.61 -8.79
N ARG A 8 0.99 -1.69 -8.44
CA ARG A 8 0.61 -2.64 -7.37
C ARG A 8 1.69 -2.63 -6.30
N ILE A 9 1.32 -2.22 -5.08
CA ILE A 9 2.23 -2.18 -3.93
C ILE A 9 1.74 -3.19 -2.91
N ALA A 10 2.59 -4.15 -2.55
CA ALA A 10 2.31 -5.10 -1.46
C ALA A 10 2.86 -4.53 -0.15
N ILE A 11 2.03 -4.53 0.89
CA ILE A 11 2.42 -4.11 2.25
C ILE A 11 2.16 -5.24 3.26
N GLN A 12 2.79 -5.16 4.43
CA GLN A 12 2.52 -6.11 5.50
C GLN A 12 1.04 -6.01 5.92
N LYS A 13 0.33 -7.13 5.82
CA LYS A 13 -1.10 -7.20 6.18
C LYS A 13 -1.33 -6.89 7.67
N SER A 14 -0.52 -7.49 8.53
CA SER A 14 -0.53 -7.34 9.99
C SER A 14 0.87 -7.57 10.56
N GLY A 15 1.26 -6.78 11.55
CA GLY A 15 2.50 -6.94 12.29
C GLY A 15 3.25 -5.62 12.43
N ARG A 16 4.57 -5.70 12.64
CA ARG A 16 5.39 -4.56 13.07
C ARG A 16 5.37 -3.35 12.13
N LEU A 17 5.10 -3.53 10.84
CA LEU A 17 5.16 -2.47 9.82
C LEU A 17 3.79 -2.16 9.21
N SER A 18 2.70 -2.85 9.61
CA SER A 18 1.41 -2.71 8.92
C SER A 18 0.84 -1.30 9.07
N ASP A 19 0.98 -0.71 10.24
CA ASP A 19 0.36 0.58 10.56
C ASP A 19 1.18 1.72 9.96
N ASP A 20 2.50 1.70 10.16
CA ASP A 20 3.44 2.68 9.58
C ASP A 20 3.37 2.70 8.05
N SER A 21 3.25 1.53 7.40
CA SER A 21 3.15 1.44 5.94
C SER A 21 1.85 2.08 5.42
N ARG A 22 0.73 1.89 6.12
CA ARG A 22 -0.56 2.50 5.76
C ARG A 22 -0.54 4.00 6.01
N GLU A 23 0.02 4.43 7.14
CA GLU A 23 0.12 5.83 7.49
C GLU A 23 0.98 6.62 6.49
N LEU A 24 2.11 6.07 6.05
CA LEU A 24 2.95 6.69 5.04
C LEU A 24 2.18 6.92 3.73
N LEU A 25 1.49 5.88 3.22
CA LEU A 25 0.71 5.99 1.99
C LEU A 25 -0.43 7.00 2.12
N ALA A 26 -1.11 7.02 3.27
CA ALA A 26 -2.16 8.01 3.56
C ALA A 26 -1.61 9.45 3.58
N ARG A 27 -0.43 9.68 4.19
CA ARG A 27 0.25 10.99 4.18
C ARG A 27 0.68 11.43 2.76
N CYS A 28 0.96 10.47 1.88
CA CYS A 28 1.21 10.72 0.46
C CYS A 28 -0.08 10.95 -0.36
N GLY A 29 -1.27 10.95 0.27
CA GLY A 29 -2.55 11.17 -0.41
C GLY A 29 -3.10 9.94 -1.14
N ILE A 30 -2.52 8.76 -0.89
CA ILE A 30 -3.00 7.49 -1.45
C ILE A 30 -4.08 6.96 -0.51
N LYS A 31 -5.34 7.14 -0.91
CA LYS A 31 -6.53 6.63 -0.21
C LYS A 31 -6.76 5.15 -0.45
#